data_AF-A0A432TZW4-F1
#
_entry.id   AF-A0A432TZW4-F1
#
_cell.length_a   1.000
_cell.length_b   1.000
_cell.length_c   1.000
_cell.angle_alpha   90.00
_cell.angle_beta   90.00
_cell.angle_gamma   90.00
#
_symmetry.space_group_name_H-M   'P 1'
#
loop_
_entity.id
_entity.type
_entity.pdbx_description
1 polymer ?
#
loop_
_entity_poly.entity_id
_entity_poly.type
_entity_poly.pdbx_seq_one_letter_code
_entity_poly.pdbx_strand_id
1 'polypeptide(L)'
;MRKDVKQHPNKVVLALLATLFLLSNNVFARTHVINASIDSVEPIYMNYKIEKVVKSCQSTAPGCWNIGYQKRVLKSLQGYRIKLSFEGQQFTARMRTKPEGEQLKIRVSKDLLGRSNKVAMSAAVVY
;
A
#
# COMPACT_ATOMS: atom_id res chain seq x y z
N MET A 1 12.63 -43.65 48.55
CA MET A 1 13.47 -42.92 47.58
C MET A 1 12.60 -42.02 46.71
N ARG A 2 12.56 -40.72 46.98
CA ARG A 2 12.12 -39.69 46.02
C ARG A 2 13.15 -38.57 46.10
N LYS A 3 13.89 -38.37 45.01
CA LYS A 3 14.81 -37.24 44.84
C LYS A 3 13.95 -36.05 44.44
N ASP A 4 13.70 -35.13 45.37
CA ASP A 4 13.14 -33.83 45.04
C ASP A 4 14.18 -33.05 44.23
N VAL A 5 13.91 -32.88 42.94
CA VAL A 5 14.64 -31.97 42.06
C VAL A 5 14.27 -30.56 42.49
N LYS A 6 15.17 -29.89 43.21
CA LYS A 6 15.05 -28.45 43.50
C LYS A 6 15.09 -27.69 42.17
N GLN A 7 13.92 -27.30 41.69
CA GLN A 7 13.78 -26.41 40.55
C GLN A 7 14.18 -25.00 40.99
N HIS A 8 15.45 -24.65 40.78
CA HIS A 8 15.91 -23.29 41.02
C HIS A 8 15.29 -22.36 39.98
N PRO A 9 14.59 -21.29 40.40
CA PRO A 9 14.05 -20.32 39.46
C PRO A 9 15.25 -19.59 38.85
N ASN A 10 15.51 -19.87 37.58
CA ASN A 10 16.66 -19.35 36.86
C ASN A 10 16.38 -17.86 36.56
N LYS A 11 16.57 -17.00 37.57
CA LYS A 11 16.31 -15.54 37.53
C LYS A 11 17.00 -14.88 36.34
N VAL A 12 18.11 -15.46 35.89
CA VAL A 12 18.87 -15.06 34.69
C VAL A 12 18.03 -15.22 33.42
N VAL A 13 17.29 -16.33 33.27
CA VAL A 13 16.44 -16.59 32.10
C VAL A 13 15.24 -15.63 32.07
N LEU A 14 14.67 -15.34 33.24
CA LEU A 14 13.57 -14.36 33.35
C LEU A 14 14.04 -12.94 33.00
N ALA A 15 15.24 -12.56 33.47
CA ALA A 15 15.85 -11.28 33.14
C ALA A 15 16.20 -11.17 31.64
N LEU A 16 16.66 -12.26 31.03
CA LEU A 16 16.96 -12.33 29.59
C LEU A 16 15.69 -12.19 28.74
N LEU A 17 14.60 -12.85 29.14
CA LEU A 17 13.30 -12.72 28.46
C LEU A 17 12.75 -11.30 28.57
N ALA A 18 12.89 -10.66 29.74
CA ALA A 18 12.44 -9.27 29.95
C ALA A 18 13.27 -8.27 29.11
N THR A 19 14.59 -8.45 29.00
CA THR A 19 15.43 -7.60 28.14
C THR A 19 15.17 -7.85 26.66
N LEU A 20 14.93 -9.08 26.22
CA LEU A 20 14.48 -9.36 24.85
C LEU A 20 13.11 -8.73 24.55
N PHE A 21 12.19 -8.68 25.52
CA PHE A 21 10.90 -8.01 25.36
C PHE A 21 11.05 -6.48 25.23
N LEU A 22 11.95 -5.86 26.01
CA LEU A 22 12.27 -4.44 25.89
C LEU A 22 13.02 -4.10 24.58
N LEU A 23 13.84 -5.04 24.08
CA LEU A 23 14.52 -4.91 22.78
C LEU A 23 13.61 -5.23 21.59
N SER A 24 12.47 -5.89 21.82
CA SER A 24 11.38 -5.99 20.85
C SER A 24 10.65 -4.65 20.75
N ASN A 25 11.39 -3.63 20.32
CA ASN A 25 10.79 -2.51 19.65
C ASN A 25 9.99 -3.11 18.51
N ASN A 26 8.67 -3.17 18.68
CA ASN A 26 7.75 -3.35 17.59
C ASN A 26 8.01 -2.18 16.64
N VAL A 27 8.98 -2.34 15.75
CA VAL A 27 9.17 -1.55 14.53
C VAL A 27 8.05 -1.97 13.56
N PHE A 28 6.82 -1.95 14.07
CA PHE A 28 5.66 -1.71 13.22
C PHE A 28 5.89 -0.31 12.71
N ALA A 29 6.26 -0.20 11.43
CA ALA A 29 6.37 1.06 10.73
C ALA A 29 5.11 1.89 11.03
N ARG A 30 5.22 2.83 11.97
CA ARG A 30 4.07 3.59 12.47
C ARG A 30 3.63 4.47 11.32
N THR A 31 2.49 4.15 10.72
CA THR A 31 1.92 5.01 9.69
C THR A 31 1.08 6.09 10.34
N HIS A 32 1.17 7.31 9.82
CA HIS A 32 0.35 8.44 10.21
C HIS A 32 -0.51 8.89 9.05
N VAL A 33 -1.71 9.39 9.36
CA VAL A 33 -2.57 10.04 8.39
C VAL A 33 -2.30 11.54 8.49
N ILE A 34 -1.90 12.14 7.37
CA ILE A 34 -1.67 13.58 7.24
C ILE A 34 -2.59 14.12 6.16
N ASN A 35 -2.84 15.44 6.20
CA ASN A 35 -3.57 16.13 5.14
C ASN A 35 -2.57 16.89 4.27
N ALA A 36 -2.30 16.38 3.07
CA ALA A 36 -1.30 16.93 2.17
C ALA A 36 -1.96 17.80 1.09
N SER A 37 -1.33 18.93 0.76
CA SER A 37 -1.78 19.82 -0.30
C SER A 37 -1.55 19.20 -1.67
N ILE A 38 -2.47 19.43 -2.61
CA ILE A 38 -2.35 18.97 -3.99
C ILE A 38 -1.59 20.02 -4.80
N ASP A 39 -0.38 19.67 -5.23
CA ASP A 39 0.44 20.52 -6.07
C ASP A 39 0.07 20.38 -7.55
N SER A 40 -0.18 19.14 -8.01
CA SER A 40 -0.59 18.87 -9.39
C SER A 40 -1.34 17.56 -9.56
N VAL A 41 -2.17 17.50 -10.61
CA VAL A 41 -2.93 16.31 -11.01
C VAL A 41 -2.67 16.03 -12.50
N GLU A 42 -2.00 14.92 -12.79
CA GLU A 42 -1.62 14.51 -14.14
C GLU A 42 -2.42 13.26 -14.55
N PRO A 43 -3.18 13.28 -15.65
CA PRO A 43 -3.91 12.09 -16.12
C PRO A 43 -2.94 11.03 -16.66
N ILE A 44 -3.20 9.77 -16.30
CA ILE A 44 -2.47 8.60 -16.80
C ILE A 44 -3.33 7.96 -17.89
N TYR A 45 -2.86 7.99 -19.13
CA TYR A 45 -3.50 7.31 -20.24
C TYR A 45 -2.75 6.03 -20.60
N MET A 46 -3.48 5.02 -21.06
CA MET A 46 -2.93 3.95 -21.88
C MET A 46 -3.37 4.13 -23.33
N ASN A 47 -2.53 3.67 -24.25
CA ASN A 47 -2.79 3.65 -25.69
C ASN A 47 -3.58 2.41 -26.15
N TYR A 48 -3.99 1.56 -25.21
CA TYR A 48 -4.89 0.45 -25.48
C TYR A 48 -5.99 0.35 -24.42
N LYS A 49 -7.12 -0.24 -24.81
CA LYS A 49 -8.18 -0.72 -23.93
C LYS A 49 -8.21 -2.25 -23.98
N ILE A 50 -8.39 -2.89 -22.84
CA ILE A 50 -8.62 -4.33 -22.76
C ILE A 50 -10.13 -4.55 -22.83
N GLU A 51 -10.58 -5.30 -23.83
CA GLU A 51 -11.99 -5.66 -24.00
C GLU A 51 -12.16 -7.15 -23.69
N LYS A 52 -13.16 -7.47 -22.87
CA LYS A 52 -13.57 -8.85 -22.59
C LYS A 52 -14.32 -9.36 -23.81
N VAL A 53 -13.83 -10.43 -24.42
CA VAL A 53 -14.44 -11.09 -25.56
C VAL A 53 -15.06 -12.39 -25.07
N VAL A 54 -16.36 -12.54 -25.24
CA VAL A 54 -17.09 -13.76 -24.88
C VAL A 54 -17.55 -14.41 -26.18
N LYS A 55 -17.07 -15.62 -26.46
CA LYS A 55 -17.47 -16.42 -27.63
C LYS A 55 -18.15 -17.70 -27.16
N SER A 56 -19.13 -18.21 -27.89
CA SER A 56 -19.66 -19.54 -27.59
C SER A 56 -18.53 -20.57 -27.77
N CYS A 57 -18.53 -21.62 -26.97
CA CYS A 57 -17.70 -22.77 -27.27
C CYS A 57 -18.18 -23.46 -28.55
N GLN A 58 -17.33 -24.34 -29.09
CA GLN A 58 -17.74 -25.32 -30.11
C GLN A 58 -18.57 -26.48 -29.53
N SER A 59 -18.63 -26.61 -28.20
CA SER A 59 -19.43 -27.63 -27.51
C SER A 59 -20.92 -27.27 -27.48
N THR A 60 -21.78 -28.26 -27.65
CA THR A 60 -23.25 -28.15 -27.55
C THR A 60 -23.76 -28.14 -26.10
N ALA A 61 -22.88 -28.22 -25.11
CA ALA A 61 -23.25 -28.18 -23.70
C ALA A 61 -23.84 -26.81 -23.29
N PRO A 62 -24.96 -26.78 -22.55
CA PRO A 62 -25.52 -25.54 -22.02
C PRO A 62 -24.50 -24.78 -21.16
N GLY A 63 -24.37 -23.47 -21.40
CA GLY A 63 -23.49 -22.61 -20.61
C GLY A 63 -22.00 -22.62 -20.99
N CYS A 64 -21.62 -23.23 -22.13
CA CYS A 64 -20.24 -23.21 -22.56
C CYS A 64 -19.87 -21.86 -23.23
N TRP A 65 -19.04 -21.08 -22.55
CA TRP A 65 -18.49 -19.81 -23.04
C TRP A 65 -16.97 -19.75 -22.94
N ASN A 66 -16.32 -19.34 -24.02
CA ASN A 66 -14.91 -18.99 -24.05
C ASN A 66 -14.74 -17.50 -23.75
N ILE A 67 -14.08 -17.19 -22.63
CA ILE A 67 -13.76 -15.82 -22.22
C ILE A 67 -12.32 -15.53 -22.59
N GLY A 68 -12.11 -14.56 -23.47
CA GLY A 68 -10.81 -14.03 -23.84
C GLY A 68 -10.71 -12.54 -23.55
N TYR A 69 -9.49 -12.00 -23.68
CA TYR A 69 -9.21 -10.58 -23.56
C TYR A 69 -8.43 -10.11 -24.77
N GLN A 70 -8.86 -9.03 -25.40
CA GLN A 70 -8.19 -8.45 -26.56
C GLN A 70 -7.77 -7.01 -26.27
N LYS A 71 -6.56 -6.65 -26.69
CA LYS A 71 -6.09 -5.26 -26.68
C LYS A 71 -6.60 -4.57 -27.94
N ARG A 72 -7.29 -3.45 -27.77
CA ARG A 72 -7.70 -2.56 -28.87
C ARG A 72 -6.96 -1.25 -28.74
N VAL A 73 -6.37 -0.75 -29.83
CA VAL A 73 -5.69 0.55 -29.85
C VAL A 73 -6.72 1.64 -29.54
N LEU A 74 -6.59 2.26 -28.37
CA LEU A 74 -7.52 3.26 -27.86
C LEU A 74 -6.86 4.04 -26.72
N LYS A 75 -6.99 5.36 -26.72
CA LYS A 75 -6.57 6.19 -25.58
C LYS A 75 -7.57 6.03 -24.43
N SER A 76 -7.24 5.21 -23.44
CA SER A 76 -8.06 4.97 -22.25
C SER A 76 -7.45 5.62 -21.03
N LEU A 77 -8.22 6.45 -20.31
CA LEU A 77 -7.82 6.96 -19.00
C LEU A 77 -7.71 5.78 -18.02
N GLN A 78 -6.58 5.67 -17.32
CA GLN A 78 -6.35 4.68 -16.26
C GLN A 78 -6.49 5.26 -14.85
N GLY A 79 -6.35 6.58 -14.73
CA GLY A 79 -6.40 7.28 -13.46
C GLY A 79 -5.57 8.55 -13.50
N TYR A 80 -5.15 9.00 -12.33
CA TYR A 80 -4.44 10.25 -12.12
C TYR A 80 -3.23 10.00 -11.22
N ARG A 81 -2.09 10.57 -11.62
CA ARG A 81 -0.93 10.76 -10.75
C ARG A 81 -1.08 12.11 -10.07
N ILE A 82 -0.95 12.12 -8.76
CA ILE A 82 -1.16 13.34 -7.96
C ILE A 82 0.15 13.63 -7.24
N LYS A 83 0.68 14.85 -7.43
CA LYS A 83 1.80 15.36 -6.64
C LYS A 83 1.24 16.09 -5.44
N LEU A 84 1.80 15.77 -4.29
CA LEU A 84 1.32 16.23 -3.00
C LEU A 84 2.48 16.84 -2.21
N SER A 85 2.18 17.83 -1.38
CA SER A 85 3.15 18.42 -0.46
C SER A 85 2.64 18.48 0.97
N PHE A 86 3.54 18.25 1.92
CA PHE A 86 3.29 18.42 3.34
C PHE A 86 4.59 18.80 4.05
N GLU A 87 4.60 19.93 4.78
CA GLU A 87 5.77 20.42 5.54
C GLU A 87 7.09 20.45 4.74
N GLY A 88 7.02 20.85 3.46
CA GLY A 88 8.19 20.94 2.57
C GLY A 88 8.62 19.61 1.93
N GLN A 89 7.92 18.51 2.21
CA GLN A 89 8.15 17.21 1.58
C GLN A 89 7.19 16.97 0.43
N GLN A 90 7.64 16.20 -0.56
CA GLN A 90 6.87 15.86 -1.75
C GLN A 90 6.51 14.36 -1.80
N PHE A 91 5.24 14.10 -2.10
CA PHE A 91 4.69 12.76 -2.26
C PHE A 91 4.05 12.61 -3.62
N THR A 92 3.93 11.37 -4.08
CA THR A 92 3.16 11.02 -5.26
C THR A 92 2.15 9.94 -4.91
N ALA A 93 0.89 10.19 -5.27
CA ALA A 93 -0.19 9.23 -5.15
C ALA A 93 -0.74 8.86 -6.53
N ARG A 94 -1.42 7.71 -6.61
CA ARG A 94 -2.21 7.32 -7.79
C ARG A 94 -3.66 7.11 -7.37
N MET A 95 -4.58 7.74 -8.09
CA MET A 95 -6.03 7.60 -7.88
C MET A 95 -6.72 7.19 -9.19
N ARG A 96 -7.85 6.49 -9.09
CA ARG A 96 -8.67 6.16 -10.27
C ARG A 96 -9.57 7.33 -10.69
N THR A 97 -10.10 8.05 -9.72
CA THR A 97 -10.92 9.25 -9.91
C THR A 97 -10.06 10.50 -9.73
N LYS A 98 -10.48 11.60 -10.37
CA LYS A 98 -9.85 12.90 -10.17
C LYS A 98 -10.19 13.35 -8.74
N PRO A 99 -9.21 13.83 -7.95
CA PRO A 99 -9.51 14.37 -6.63
C PRO A 99 -10.34 15.65 -6.75
N GLU A 100 -11.32 15.79 -5.87
CA GLU A 100 -12.22 16.95 -5.77
C GLU A 100 -11.84 17.74 -4.51
N GLY A 101 -10.87 18.64 -4.63
CA GLY A 101 -10.38 19.45 -3.51
C GLY A 101 -8.95 19.93 -3.70
N GLU A 102 -8.47 20.72 -2.74
CA GLU A 102 -7.09 21.24 -2.70
C GLU A 102 -6.15 20.38 -1.85
N GLN A 103 -6.70 19.45 -1.07
CA GLN A 103 -5.95 18.61 -0.14
C GLN A 103 -6.42 17.16 -0.19
N LEU A 104 -5.52 16.22 0.15
CA LEU A 104 -5.81 14.80 0.27
C LEU A 104 -5.25 14.24 1.57
N LYS A 105 -6.07 13.44 2.26
CA LYS A 105 -5.60 12.62 3.37
C LYS A 105 -4.78 11.46 2.83
N ILE A 106 -3.52 11.40 3.23
CA ILE A 106 -2.61 10.32 2.87
C ILE A 106 -2.06 9.62 4.09
N ARG A 107 -1.92 8.31 4.00
CA ARG A 107 -1.24 7.48 5.01
C ARG A 107 0.22 7.32 4.60
N VAL A 108 1.13 7.78 5.47
CA VAL A 108 2.58 7.78 5.26
C VAL A 108 3.29 7.15 6.46
N SER A 109 4.42 6.49 6.24
CA SER A 109 5.23 5.99 7.36
C SER A 109 5.90 7.15 8.10
N LYS A 110 5.97 7.10 9.43
CA LYS A 110 6.62 8.13 10.25
C LYS A 110 8.08 8.35 9.86
N ASP A 111 8.77 7.26 9.50
CA ASP A 111 10.19 7.30 9.13
C ASP A 111 10.45 8.08 7.83
N LEU A 112 9.40 8.24 7.02
CA LEU A 112 9.43 9.00 5.79
C LEU A 112 9.27 10.51 6.06
N LEU A 113 8.48 10.88 7.07
CA LEU A 113 8.31 12.27 7.52
C LEU A 113 9.58 12.87 8.15
N GLY A 114 10.54 12.03 8.58
CA GLY A 114 11.82 12.50 9.13
C GLY A 114 12.96 12.60 8.11
N ARG A 115 12.74 12.21 6.84
CA ARG A 115 13.80 12.19 5.81
C ARG A 115 13.84 13.48 5.02
N SER A 116 15.07 13.94 4.71
CA SER A 116 15.29 15.16 3.94
C SER A 116 14.85 15.03 2.47
N ASN A 117 14.43 16.17 1.91
CA ASN A 117 13.64 16.45 0.69
C ASN A 117 14.11 15.88 -0.67
N LYS A 118 14.96 14.85 -0.73
CA LYS A 118 15.55 14.37 -2.00
C LYS A 118 14.80 13.22 -2.67
N VAL A 119 13.69 12.73 -2.11
CA VAL A 119 12.98 11.55 -2.64
C VAL A 119 11.47 11.80 -2.67
N ALA A 120 10.87 11.67 -3.87
CA ALA A 120 9.42 11.64 -4.01
C ALA A 120 8.88 10.29 -3.51
N MET A 121 7.99 10.32 -2.52
CA MET A 121 7.55 9.11 -1.81
C MET A 121 6.16 8.67 -2.26
N SER A 122 5.95 7.37 -2.43
CA SER A 122 4.64 6.83 -2.76
C SER A 122 3.74 6.81 -1.52
N ALA A 123 2.55 7.39 -1.60
CA ALA A 123 1.60 7.43 -0.50
C ALA A 123 0.26 6.78 -0.87
N ALA A 124 -0.41 6.18 0.12
CA ALA A 124 -1.75 5.62 -0.04
C ALA A 124 -2.79 6.66 0.38
N VAL A 125 -3.74 6.97 -0.49
CA VAL A 125 -4.86 7.87 -0.19
C VAL A 125 -5.85 7.18 0.74
N VAL A 126 -6.33 7.91 1.74
CA VAL A 126 -7.36 7.45 2.69
C VAL A 126 -8.69 8.10 2.30
N TYR A 127 -9.71 7.27 2.05
CA TYR A 127 -11.09 7.70 1.79
C TYR A 127 -11.86 7.86 3.09
#